data_AF-A0A6I3GRX3-F1
#
_entry.id   AF-A0A6I3GRX3-F1
#
_cell.length_a   1.000
_cell.length_b   1.000
_cell.length_c   1.000
_cell.angle_alpha   90.00
_cell.angle_beta   90.00
_cell.angle_gamma   90.00
#
_symmetry.space_group_name_H-M   'P 1'
#
loop_
_entity.id
_entity.type
_entity.pdbx_description
1 polymer ?
#
loop_
_entity_poly.entity_id
_entity_poly.type
_entity_poly.pdbx_seq_one_letter_code
_entity_poly.pdbx_strand_id
1 'polypeptide(L)'
;HFLITGYLFVQSLIGIDPGPARVGYPFRIITLILVMAFHAFFGLALMTGSGLLLPDWFGAMGRTWGLPPLEDQQNGGAIAWAIGELPTIALAIIVSWQWFKSDRSDSVRLDRASDRSGNKDLDSYNQMLDRINQRP
;
A
#
# COMPACT_ATOMS: atom_id res chain seq x y z
N HIS A 1 -16.94 -14.64 -1.75
CA HIS A 1 -15.47 -14.68 -1.67
C HIS A 1 -14.87 -13.26 -1.65
N PHE A 2 -15.19 -12.38 -2.62
CA PHE A 2 -14.55 -11.05 -2.79
C PHE A 2 -14.53 -10.14 -1.54
N LEU A 3 -15.65 -10.03 -0.82
CA LEU A 3 -15.72 -9.24 0.41
C LEU A 3 -14.83 -9.80 1.52
N ILE A 4 -14.82 -11.13 1.68
CA ILE A 4 -14.01 -11.80 2.69
C ILE A 4 -12.52 -11.63 2.37
N THR A 5 -12.13 -11.79 1.11
CA THR A 5 -10.73 -11.58 0.70
C THR A 5 -10.29 -10.14 0.89
N GLY A 6 -11.15 -9.17 0.55
CA GLY A 6 -10.88 -7.75 0.80
C GLY A 6 -10.74 -7.42 2.29
N TYR A 7 -11.63 -7.96 3.12
CA TYR A 7 -11.55 -7.83 4.58
C TYR A 7 -10.25 -8.40 5.13
N LEU A 8 -9.88 -9.63 4.74
CA LEU A 8 -8.63 -10.26 5.17
C LEU A 8 -7.38 -9.50 4.68
N PHE A 9 -7.43 -8.92 3.48
CA PHE A 9 -6.37 -8.07 2.97
C PHE A 9 -6.19 -6.82 3.86
N VAL A 10 -7.26 -6.07 4.14
CA VAL A 10 -7.23 -4.91 5.04
C VAL A 10 -6.75 -5.31 6.44
N GLN A 11 -7.24 -6.45 6.95
CA GLN A 11 -6.84 -7.00 8.24
C GLN A 11 -5.34 -7.27 8.31
N SER A 12 -4.75 -7.80 7.24
CA SER A 12 -3.30 -8.07 7.19
C SER A 12 -2.45 -6.80 7.25
N LEU A 13 -2.98 -5.66 6.81
CA LEU A 13 -2.29 -4.38 6.76
C LEU A 13 -2.45 -3.57 8.05
N ILE A 14 -3.71 -3.39 8.49
CA ILE A 14 -4.08 -2.44 9.55
C ILE A 14 -5.01 -3.03 10.62
N GLY A 15 -5.30 -4.34 10.59
CA GLY A 15 -6.24 -4.98 11.51
C GLY A 15 -5.87 -4.79 12.99
N ILE A 16 -6.77 -5.11 13.90
CA ILE A 16 -6.49 -5.14 15.35
C ILE A 16 -6.60 -6.55 15.93
N ASP A 17 -7.32 -7.43 15.23
CA ASP A 17 -7.59 -8.78 15.73
C ASP A 17 -6.34 -9.68 15.69
N PRO A 18 -6.25 -10.65 16.61
CA PRO A 18 -5.18 -11.62 16.63
C PRO A 18 -5.18 -12.44 15.33
N GLY A 19 -4.01 -12.56 14.71
CA GLY A 19 -3.79 -13.29 13.48
C GLY A 19 -2.31 -13.64 13.31
N PRO A 20 -1.92 -14.19 12.15
CA PRO A 20 -0.52 -14.46 11.85
C PRO A 20 0.36 -13.21 12.05
N ALA A 21 1.64 -13.43 12.38
CA ALA A 21 2.59 -12.34 12.55
C ALA A 21 2.56 -11.41 11.32
N ARG A 22 2.32 -10.12 11.57
CA ARG A 22 2.20 -9.15 10.49
C ARG A 22 3.57 -8.83 9.92
N VAL A 23 3.64 -8.72 8.60
CA VAL A 23 4.84 -8.25 7.92
C VAL A 23 5.21 -6.84 8.40
N GLY A 24 6.50 -6.51 8.36
CA GLY A 24 6.98 -5.17 8.77
C GLY A 24 6.37 -4.06 7.91
N TYR A 25 6.29 -2.84 8.45
CA TYR A 25 5.70 -1.69 7.76
C TYR A 25 6.24 -1.45 6.33
N PRO A 26 7.56 -1.58 6.05
CA PRO A 26 8.06 -1.40 4.69
C PRO A 26 7.42 -2.35 3.67
N PHE A 27 7.24 -3.63 4.03
CA PHE A 27 6.61 -4.62 3.16
C PHE A 27 5.12 -4.34 2.95
N ARG A 28 4.43 -3.79 3.95
CA ARG A 28 3.02 -3.36 3.80
C ARG A 28 2.90 -2.22 2.79
N ILE A 29 3.80 -1.23 2.86
CA ILE A 29 3.85 -0.11 1.91
C ILE A 29 4.16 -0.60 0.50
N ILE A 30 5.17 -1.47 0.33
CA ILE A 30 5.48 -2.07 -0.97
C ILE A 30 4.27 -2.82 -1.54
N THR A 31 3.58 -3.60 -0.70
CA THR A 31 2.37 -4.32 -1.10
C THR A 31 1.29 -3.36 -1.60
N LEU A 32 1.05 -2.27 -0.87
CA LEU A 32 0.07 -1.25 -1.28
C LEU A 32 0.46 -0.58 -2.59
N ILE A 33 1.73 -0.24 -2.80
CA ILE A 33 2.22 0.33 -4.06
C ILE A 33 1.98 -0.64 -5.24
N LEU A 34 2.26 -1.93 -5.05
CA LEU A 34 2.03 -2.93 -6.09
C LEU A 34 0.55 -3.08 -6.46
N VAL A 35 -0.33 -3.12 -5.46
CA VAL A 35 -1.79 -3.18 -5.66
C VAL A 35 -2.30 -1.92 -6.36
N MET A 36 -1.80 -0.76 -5.94
CA MET A 36 -2.13 0.55 -6.51
C MET A 36 -1.71 0.64 -7.98
N ALA A 37 -0.46 0.25 -8.31
CA ALA A 37 0.03 0.21 -9.67
C ALA A 37 -0.84 -0.70 -10.57
N PHE A 38 -1.16 -1.91 -10.09
CA PHE A 38 -2.01 -2.83 -10.83
C PHE A 38 -3.40 -2.24 -11.14
N HIS A 39 -4.07 -1.63 -10.14
CA HIS A 39 -5.36 -0.99 -10.34
C HIS A 39 -5.28 0.23 -11.25
N ALA A 40 -4.23 1.04 -11.11
CA ALA A 40 -3.98 2.19 -11.96
C ALA A 40 -3.86 1.78 -13.43
N PHE A 41 -3.05 0.77 -13.75
CA PHE A 41 -2.92 0.28 -15.13
C PHE A 41 -4.20 -0.37 -15.65
N PHE A 42 -4.90 -1.15 -14.82
CA PHE A 42 -6.18 -1.74 -15.20
C PHE A 42 -7.23 -0.67 -15.55
N GLY A 43 -7.42 0.31 -14.66
CA GLY A 43 -8.36 1.41 -14.88
C GLY A 43 -7.98 2.25 -16.10
N LEU A 44 -6.70 2.61 -16.23
CA LEU A 44 -6.21 3.38 -17.37
C LEU A 44 -6.39 2.64 -18.70
N ALA A 45 -6.17 1.32 -18.72
CA ALA A 45 -6.37 0.50 -19.92
C ALA A 45 -7.84 0.49 -20.36
N LEU A 46 -8.79 0.47 -19.42
CA LEU A 46 -10.22 0.58 -19.73
C LEU A 46 -10.62 1.99 -20.17
N MET A 47 -10.10 3.03 -19.49
CA MET A 47 -10.41 4.44 -19.78
C MET A 47 -9.86 4.92 -21.13
N THR A 48 -8.70 4.41 -21.55
CA THR A 48 -8.02 4.85 -22.78
C THR A 48 -8.15 3.86 -23.94
N GLY A 49 -8.63 2.64 -23.66
CA GLY A 49 -8.84 1.62 -24.67
C GLY A 49 -9.91 2.03 -25.68
N SER A 50 -9.65 1.76 -26.95
CA SER A 50 -10.60 1.95 -28.06
C SER A 50 -11.36 0.67 -28.44
N GLY A 51 -10.93 -0.49 -27.91
CA GLY A 51 -11.59 -1.77 -28.12
C GLY A 51 -12.74 -1.98 -27.14
N LEU A 52 -13.94 -2.26 -27.66
CA LEU A 52 -15.08 -2.65 -26.84
C LEU A 52 -14.89 -4.10 -26.36
N LEU A 53 -14.93 -4.30 -25.04
CA LEU A 53 -14.99 -5.64 -24.44
C LEU A 53 -16.40 -6.19 -24.64
N LEU A 54 -16.51 -7.50 -24.92
CA LEU A 54 -17.78 -8.20 -25.11
C LEU A 54 -18.70 -7.52 -26.16
N PRO A 55 -18.19 -7.22 -27.38
CA PRO A 55 -18.96 -6.49 -28.39
C PRO A 55 -20.24 -7.22 -28.80
N ASP A 56 -20.22 -8.55 -28.86
CA ASP A 56 -21.40 -9.36 -29.19
C ASP A 56 -22.52 -9.20 -28.15
N TRP A 57 -22.16 -9.08 -26.87
CA TRP A 57 -23.13 -8.89 -25.79
C TRP A 57 -23.77 -7.50 -25.86
N PHE A 58 -22.97 -6.46 -26.05
CA PHE A 58 -23.49 -5.10 -26.21
C PHE A 58 -24.34 -4.95 -27.47
N GLY A 59 -23.94 -5.60 -28.57
CA GLY A 59 -24.73 -5.65 -29.81
C GLY A 59 -26.06 -6.37 -29.61
N ALA A 60 -26.04 -7.54 -28.96
CA ALA A 60 -27.24 -8.33 -28.68
C ALA A 60 -28.21 -7.64 -27.70
N MET A 61 -27.70 -6.82 -26.78
CA MET A 61 -28.55 -6.07 -25.84
C MET A 61 -29.47 -5.07 -26.55
N GLY A 62 -29.03 -4.49 -27.68
CA GLY A 62 -29.83 -3.53 -28.45
C GLY A 62 -30.26 -2.29 -27.66
N ARG A 63 -29.51 -1.91 -26.61
CA ARG A 63 -29.91 -0.78 -25.75
C ARG A 63 -29.88 0.54 -26.51
N THR A 64 -30.95 1.32 -26.37
CA THR A 64 -31.11 2.66 -26.97
C THR A 64 -30.94 3.80 -25.97
N TRP A 65 -30.68 3.46 -24.70
CA TRP A 65 -30.50 4.41 -23.60
C TRP A 65 -29.06 4.36 -23.09
N GLY A 66 -28.63 5.44 -22.42
CA GLY A 66 -27.28 5.56 -21.86
C GLY A 66 -26.22 5.93 -22.90
N LEU A 67 -24.95 5.93 -22.47
CA LEU A 67 -23.81 6.27 -23.31
C LEU A 67 -23.52 5.18 -24.34
N PRO A 68 -22.86 5.45 -25.47
CA PRO A 68 -22.34 4.41 -26.35
C PRO A 68 -21.53 3.36 -25.56
N PRO A 69 -21.59 2.05 -25.89
CA PRO A 69 -20.94 1.00 -25.12
C PRO A 69 -19.45 1.22 -24.81
N LEU A 70 -18.70 1.79 -25.76
CA LEU A 70 -17.29 2.09 -25.56
C LEU A 70 -17.08 3.20 -24.52
N GLU A 71 -17.86 4.29 -24.58
CA GLU A 71 -17.80 5.37 -23.60
C GLU A 71 -18.26 4.91 -22.21
N ASP A 72 -19.27 4.05 -22.16
CA ASP A 72 -19.77 3.44 -20.93
C ASP A 72 -18.70 2.54 -20.27
N GLN A 73 -17.96 1.76 -21.08
CA GLN A 73 -16.80 0.99 -20.61
C GLN A 73 -15.69 1.88 -20.08
N GLN A 74 -15.36 2.97 -20.77
CA GLN A 74 -14.32 3.90 -20.35
C GLN A 74 -14.70 4.58 -19.02
N ASN A 75 -15.96 4.99 -18.88
CA ASN A 75 -16.49 5.52 -17.62
C ASN A 75 -16.52 4.44 -16.52
N GLY A 76 -16.87 3.21 -16.86
CA GLY A 76 -16.76 2.06 -15.96
C GLY A 76 -15.33 1.84 -15.48
N GLY A 77 -14.33 2.04 -16.35
CA GLY A 77 -12.92 2.05 -16.00
C GLY A 77 -12.57 3.12 -14.97
N ALA A 78 -13.05 4.36 -15.17
CA ALA A 78 -12.86 5.47 -14.23
C ALA A 78 -13.46 5.18 -12.85
N ILE A 79 -14.68 4.63 -12.83
CA ILE A 79 -15.37 4.26 -11.59
C ILE A 79 -14.63 3.11 -10.89
N ALA A 80 -14.26 2.05 -11.62
CA ALA A 80 -13.54 0.91 -11.07
C ALA A 80 -12.18 1.34 -10.49
N TRP A 81 -11.48 2.25 -11.16
CA TRP A 81 -10.25 2.85 -10.65
C TRP A 81 -10.50 3.61 -9.34
N ALA A 82 -11.44 4.55 -9.31
CA ALA A 82 -11.68 5.40 -8.13
C ALA A 82 -12.08 4.57 -6.89
N ILE A 83 -12.92 3.55 -7.08
CA ILE A 83 -13.35 2.64 -6.02
C ILE A 83 -12.18 1.84 -5.45
N GLY A 84 -11.21 1.45 -6.29
CA GLY A 84 -10.02 0.72 -5.83
C GLY A 84 -8.97 1.65 -5.20
N GLU A 85 -8.75 2.81 -5.79
CA GLU A 85 -7.63 3.69 -5.43
C GLU A 85 -7.88 4.46 -4.14
N LEU A 86 -9.09 5.01 -3.93
CA LEU A 86 -9.38 5.81 -2.74
C LEU A 86 -9.17 5.03 -1.43
N PRO A 87 -9.69 3.78 -1.27
CA PRO A 87 -9.39 2.97 -0.10
C PRO A 87 -7.90 2.61 0.00
N THR A 88 -7.23 2.33 -1.12
CA THR A 88 -5.81 1.96 -1.14
C THR A 88 -4.93 3.12 -0.65
N ILE A 89 -5.21 4.36 -1.09
CA ILE A 89 -4.54 5.56 -0.61
C ILE A 89 -4.81 5.77 0.89
N ALA A 90 -6.06 5.60 1.34
CA ALA A 90 -6.39 5.71 2.76
C ALA A 90 -5.60 4.69 3.60
N LEU A 91 -5.48 3.45 3.14
CA LEU A 91 -4.66 2.42 3.79
C LEU A 91 -3.18 2.80 3.81
N ALA A 92 -2.63 3.33 2.71
CA ALA A 92 -1.25 3.76 2.64
C ALA A 92 -0.94 4.87 3.64
N ILE A 93 -1.84 5.85 3.79
CA ILE A 93 -1.74 6.90 4.81
C ILE A 93 -1.76 6.29 6.21
N ILE A 94 -2.72 5.39 6.49
CA ILE A 94 -2.85 4.76 7.80
C ILE A 94 -1.59 3.94 8.15
N VAL A 95 -1.11 3.10 7.24
CA VAL A 95 0.09 2.27 7.45
C VAL A 95 1.32 3.14 7.66
N SER A 96 1.49 4.21 6.86
CA SER A 96 2.61 5.14 7.01
C SER A 96 2.57 5.85 8.36
N TRP A 97 1.39 6.26 8.81
CA TRP A 97 1.20 6.87 10.12
C TRP A 97 1.48 5.89 11.27
N GLN A 98 1.02 4.63 11.16
CA GLN A 98 1.32 3.59 12.15
C GLN A 98 2.83 3.31 12.23
N TRP A 99 3.51 3.30 11.08
CA TRP A 99 4.95 3.13 11.02
C TRP A 99 5.67 4.27 11.73
N PHE A 100 5.36 5.52 11.39
CA PHE A 100 5.94 6.70 12.02
C PHE A 100 5.77 6.70 13.55
N LYS A 101 4.59 6.30 14.03
CA LYS A 101 4.31 6.19 15.47
C LYS A 101 5.12 5.07 16.14
N SER A 102 5.28 3.94 15.46
CA SER A 102 6.09 2.80 15.95
C SER A 102 7.55 3.20 16.09
N ASP A 103 8.13 3.80 15.06
CA ASP A 103 9.54 4.19 15.03
C ASP A 103 9.84 5.24 16.11
N ARG A 104 8.92 6.19 16.33
CA ARG A 104 9.05 7.18 17.42
C ARG A 104 9.07 6.54 18.80
N SER A 105 8.26 5.50 19.03
CA SER A 105 8.25 4.79 20.31
C SER A 105 9.53 4.00 20.52
N ASP A 106 10.03 3.35 19.46
CA ASP A 106 11.25 2.57 19.50
C ASP A 106 12.48 3.47 19.69
N SER A 107 12.52 4.64 19.04
CA SER A 107 13.60 5.63 19.22
C SER A 107 13.65 6.13 20.66
N VAL A 108 12.51 6.53 21.24
CA VAL A 108 12.45 6.99 22.65
C VAL A 108 12.85 5.87 23.63
N ARG A 109 12.53 4.61 23.32
CA ARG A 109 12.96 3.48 24.15
C ARG A 109 14.47 3.28 24.07
N LEU A 110 15.05 3.37 22.87
CA LEU A 110 16.49 3.26 22.67
C LEU A 110 17.23 4.40 23.38
N ASP A 111 16.78 5.64 23.21
CA ASP A 111 17.38 6.83 23.84
C ASP A 111 17.41 6.66 25.38
N ARG A 112 16.27 6.27 25.98
CA ARG A 112 16.19 6.01 27.44
C ARG A 112 17.09 4.87 27.90
N ALA A 113 17.32 3.86 27.07
CA ALA A 113 18.22 2.77 27.39
C ALA A 113 19.69 3.22 27.32
N SER A 114 20.03 4.04 26.33
CA SER A 114 21.36 4.66 26.19
C SER A 114 21.67 5.57 27.38
N ASP A 115 20.74 6.46 27.76
CA ASP A 115 20.86 7.35 28.93
C ASP A 115 21.14 6.56 30.22
N ARG A 116 20.39 5.46 30.44
CA ARG A 116 20.58 4.58 31.62
C ARG A 116 21.91 3.84 31.61
N SER A 117 22.42 3.52 30.43
CA SER A 117 23.71 2.85 30.26
C SER A 117 24.89 3.80 30.43
N GLY A 118 24.63 5.12 30.53
CA GLY A 118 25.66 6.15 30.55
C GLY A 118 26.32 6.33 29.19
N ASN A 119 25.55 6.16 28.09
CA ASN A 119 26.01 6.38 26.72
C ASN A 119 27.14 5.43 26.24
N LYS A 120 27.25 4.25 26.89
CA LYS A 120 28.28 3.24 26.60
C LYS A 120 28.23 2.71 25.17
N ASP A 121 27.04 2.68 24.58
CA ASP A 121 26.82 2.35 23.19
C ASP A 121 27.49 3.35 22.24
N LEU A 122 27.39 4.66 22.51
CA LEU A 122 28.09 5.68 21.73
C LEU A 122 29.61 5.59 21.91
N ASP A 123 30.10 5.34 23.13
CA ASP A 123 31.53 5.14 23.37
C ASP A 123 32.08 3.93 22.60
N SER A 124 31.33 2.83 22.61
CA SER A 124 31.66 1.61 21.86
C SER A 124 31.69 1.87 20.36
N TYR A 125 30.73 2.66 19.86
CA TYR A 125 30.63 3.05 18.47
C TYR A 125 31.79 3.96 18.03
N ASN A 126 32.15 4.95 18.85
CA ASN A 126 33.31 5.81 18.61
C ASN A 126 34.62 4.99 18.52
N GLN A 127 34.82 4.05 19.45
CA GLN A 127 35.98 3.14 19.41
C GLN A 127 36.00 2.23 18.16
N MET A 128 34.83 1.91 17.59
CA MET A 128 34.75 1.18 16.32
C MET A 128 35.16 2.07 15.14
N LEU A 129 34.66 3.31 15.08
CA LEU A 129 35.02 4.27 14.04
C LEU A 129 36.52 4.60 14.04
N ASP A 130 37.11 4.78 15.22
CA ASP A 130 38.55 4.99 15.36
C ASP A 130 39.36 3.81 14.81
N ARG A 131 38.91 2.58 15.07
CA ARG A 131 39.53 1.37 14.51
C ARG A 131 39.39 1.28 12.99
N ILE A 132 38.30 1.78 12.40
CA ILE A 132 38.13 1.83 10.95
C ILE A 132 39.05 2.90 10.34
N ASN A 133 39.12 4.09 10.93
CA ASN A 133 39.99 5.18 10.47
C ASN A 133 41.48 4.85 10.60
N GLN A 134 41.87 3.98 11.54
CA GLN A 134 43.25 3.54 11.73
C GLN A 134 43.64 2.34 10.84
N ARG A 135 42.73 1.82 10.02
CA ARG A 135 43.09 0.82 9.00
C ARG A 135 43.71 1.54 7.79
N PRO A 136 44.94 1.19 7.40
CA PRO A 136 45.64 1.81 6.28
C PRO A 136 44.98 1.52 4.93
#